data_AF-A0A3D0J170-F1
#
_entry.id   AF-A0A3D0J170-F1
#
_cell.length_a   1.000
_cell.length_b   1.000
_cell.length_c   1.000
_cell.angle_alpha   90.00
_cell.angle_beta   90.00
_cell.angle_gamma   90.00
#
_symmetry.space_group_name_H-M   'P 1'
#
loop_
_entity.id
_entity.type
_entity.pdbx_description
1 polymer ?
#
loop_
_entity_poly.entity_id
_entity_poly.type
_entity_poly.pdbx_seq_one_letter_code
_entity_poly.pdbx_strand_id
1 'polypeptide(L)'
;MSTIQNLLVGALKNSGHAVAILDQELRICWEGGLPRAVIGAPVNILWRGAKMAHREVGKVLECLASGSGCWAEGQLKKNGERWRIDFIPLHDPSGALQGFAAVRQMANSAADGFSEEVAEMYELLFEMGESDGLDFTKA
;
A
#
# COMPACT_ATOMS: atom_id res chain seq x y z
N MET A 1 17.27 -7.54 2.86
CA MET A 1 16.34 -6.48 2.42
C MET A 1 16.78 -6.02 1.05
N SER A 2 15.88 -6.04 0.07
CA SER A 2 16.20 -5.62 -1.30
C SER A 2 16.47 -4.11 -1.37
N THR A 3 17.18 -3.65 -2.41
CA THR A 3 17.46 -2.23 -2.67
C THR A 3 16.17 -1.39 -2.67
N ILE A 4 15.09 -1.92 -3.25
CA ILE A 4 13.77 -1.30 -3.30
C ILE A 4 13.16 -1.10 -1.91
N GLN A 5 13.24 -2.08 -1.02
CA GLN A 5 12.72 -1.94 0.35
C GLN A 5 13.43 -0.80 1.09
N ASN A 6 14.73 -0.63 0.86
CA ASN A 6 15.50 0.47 1.47
C ASN A 6 15.12 1.83 0.87
N LEU A 7 14.87 1.91 -0.44
CA LEU A 7 14.39 3.12 -1.11
C LEU A 7 13.00 3.52 -0.58
N LEU A 8 12.06 2.56 -0.50
CA LEU A 8 10.73 2.78 0.08
C LEU A 8 10.81 3.25 1.53
N VAL A 9 11.64 2.62 2.36
CA VAL A 9 11.84 3.05 3.76
C VAL A 9 12.45 4.46 3.84
N GLY A 10 13.35 4.80 2.92
CA GLY A 10 13.91 6.15 2.80
C GLY A 10 12.84 7.19 2.51
N ALA A 11 12.02 6.96 1.48
CA ALA A 11 10.93 7.85 1.09
C ALA A 11 9.81 7.96 2.15
N LEU A 12 9.60 6.92 2.94
CA LEU A 12 8.64 6.91 4.04
C LEU A 12 9.09 7.74 5.26
N LYS A 13 10.37 8.08 5.34
CA LYS A 13 10.94 8.75 6.51
C LYS A 13 10.40 10.18 6.60
N ASN A 14 9.67 10.47 7.68
CA ASN A 14 9.02 11.76 7.96
C ASN A 14 7.85 12.15 7.03
N SER A 15 7.41 11.28 6.11
CA SER A 15 6.30 11.61 5.21
C SER A 15 4.92 11.38 5.82
N GLY A 16 4.83 10.72 6.98
CA GLY A 16 3.55 10.32 7.59
C GLY A 16 2.83 9.19 6.85
N HIS A 17 3.47 8.61 5.82
CA HIS A 17 2.96 7.47 5.07
C HIS A 17 3.42 6.15 5.69
N ALA A 18 2.70 5.09 5.37
CA ALA A 18 3.12 3.72 5.61
C ALA A 18 2.84 2.89 4.36
N VAL A 19 3.67 1.89 4.07
CA VAL A 19 3.49 0.98 2.92
C VAL A 19 3.47 -0.46 3.41
N ALA A 20 2.61 -1.27 2.82
CA ALA A 20 2.68 -2.72 2.88
C ALA A 20 2.73 -3.30 1.47
N ILE A 21 3.51 -4.36 1.25
CA ILE A 21 3.45 -5.17 0.03
C ILE A 21 2.59 -6.39 0.33
N LEU A 22 1.62 -6.62 -0.55
CA LEU A 22 0.67 -7.72 -0.51
C LEU A 22 1.00 -8.71 -1.62
N ASP A 23 0.91 -10.02 -1.36
CA ASP A 23 0.89 -11.04 -2.41
C ASP A 23 -0.48 -11.10 -3.12
N GLN A 24 -0.59 -11.99 -4.11
CA GLN A 24 -1.85 -12.29 -4.81
C GLN A 24 -2.95 -12.84 -3.89
N GLU A 25 -2.59 -13.45 -2.75
CA GLU A 25 -3.55 -13.91 -1.73
C GLU A 25 -3.97 -12.77 -0.77
N LEU A 26 -3.52 -11.54 -1.05
CA LEU A 26 -3.75 -10.34 -0.24
C LEU A 26 -3.21 -10.48 1.19
N ARG A 27 -2.09 -11.20 1.35
CA ARG A 27 -1.35 -11.28 2.61
C ARG A 27 -0.17 -10.35 2.57
N ILE A 28 0.14 -9.74 3.70
CA ILE A 28 1.25 -8.81 3.83
C ILE A 28 2.56 -9.59 3.81
N CYS A 29 3.40 -9.36 2.80
CA CYS A 29 4.73 -9.97 2.68
C CYS A 29 5.82 -9.06 3.24
N TRP A 30 5.56 -7.75 3.26
CA TRP A 30 6.49 -6.74 3.76
C TRP A 30 5.73 -5.51 4.24
N GLU A 31 6.30 -4.77 5.19
CA GLU A 31 5.78 -3.48 5.63
C GLU A 31 6.90 -2.48 5.97
N GLY A 32 6.57 -1.19 5.84
CA GLY A 32 7.37 -0.07 6.28
C GLY A 32 6.48 1.04 6.85
N GLY A 33 6.84 1.61 8.00
CA GLY A 33 6.08 2.70 8.63
C GLY A 33 4.76 2.29 9.30
N LEU A 34 4.40 0.99 9.30
CA LEU A 34 3.25 0.49 10.05
C LEU A 34 3.59 0.32 11.55
N PRO A 35 2.66 0.64 12.47
CA PRO A 35 2.92 0.65 13.91
C PRO A 35 3.05 -0.74 14.56
N ARG A 36 2.82 -1.84 13.82
CA ARG A 36 3.02 -3.23 14.28
C ARG A 36 3.33 -4.12 13.10
N ALA A 37 4.30 -5.02 13.26
CA ALA A 37 4.59 -6.11 12.33
C ALA A 37 3.34 -6.93 12.04
N VAL A 38 2.78 -6.77 10.84
CA VAL A 38 1.62 -7.52 10.34
C VAL A 38 1.98 -8.43 9.16
N ILE A 39 3.26 -8.78 9.01
CA ILE A 39 3.71 -9.76 8.01
C ILE A 39 2.97 -11.10 8.20
N GLY A 40 2.48 -11.66 7.10
CA GLY A 40 1.63 -12.85 7.04
C GLY A 40 0.15 -12.59 7.33
N ALA A 41 -0.22 -11.38 7.77
CA ALA A 41 -1.61 -11.05 8.05
C ALA A 41 -2.39 -10.72 6.77
N PRO A 42 -3.71 -11.01 6.75
CA PRO A 42 -4.58 -10.59 5.66
C PRO A 42 -4.70 -9.07 5.55
N VAL A 43 -4.89 -8.56 4.33
CA VAL A 43 -4.98 -7.13 3.98
C VAL A 43 -5.99 -6.35 4.83
N ASN A 44 -7.05 -7.00 5.32
CA ASN A 44 -8.07 -6.34 6.12
C ASN A 44 -7.52 -5.77 7.44
N ILE A 45 -6.34 -6.22 7.88
CA ILE A 45 -5.62 -5.69 9.03
C ILE A 45 -5.25 -4.21 8.87
N LEU A 46 -5.05 -3.74 7.64
CA LEU A 46 -4.68 -2.36 7.34
C LEU A 46 -5.79 -1.36 7.73
N TRP A 47 -7.03 -1.84 7.79
CA TRP A 47 -8.19 -1.06 8.22
C TRP A 47 -8.37 -1.04 9.75
N ARG A 48 -7.56 -1.79 10.50
CA ARG A 48 -7.70 -1.88 11.96
C ARG A 48 -7.53 -0.49 12.58
N GLY A 49 -8.54 -0.07 13.34
CA GLY A 49 -8.57 1.25 14.00
C GLY A 49 -9.34 2.32 13.21
N ALA A 50 -9.62 2.09 11.93
CA ALA A 50 -10.52 2.92 11.14
C ALA A 50 -11.96 2.39 11.22
N LYS A 51 -12.93 3.29 11.15
CA LYS A 51 -14.33 3.00 10.88
C LYS A 51 -14.51 3.03 9.36
N MET A 52 -14.59 1.83 8.78
CA MET A 52 -14.89 1.59 7.38
C MET A 52 -16.28 0.97 7.29
N ALA A 53 -17.09 1.41 6.33
CA ALA A 53 -18.32 0.68 6.02
C ALA A 53 -17.95 -0.67 5.40
N HIS A 54 -18.59 -1.75 5.85
CA HIS A 54 -18.32 -3.11 5.34
C HIS A 54 -18.43 -3.20 3.81
N ARG A 55 -19.36 -2.44 3.22
CA ARG A 55 -19.54 -2.33 1.77
C ARG A 55 -18.31 -1.75 1.05
N GLU A 56 -17.63 -0.78 1.65
CA GLU A 56 -16.43 -0.18 1.06
C GLU A 56 -15.25 -1.14 1.11
N VAL A 57 -15.11 -1.91 2.19
CA VAL A 57 -14.12 -3.00 2.26
C VAL A 57 -14.41 -4.07 1.20
N GLY A 58 -15.69 -4.42 1.00
CA GLY A 58 -16.11 -5.36 -0.05
C GLY A 58 -15.69 -4.91 -1.46
N LYS A 59 -15.96 -3.64 -1.81
CA LYS A 59 -15.56 -3.08 -3.11
C LYS A 59 -14.05 -3.12 -3.32
N VAL A 60 -13.27 -2.78 -2.29
CA VAL A 60 -11.80 -2.88 -2.38
C VAL A 60 -11.39 -4.32 -2.67
N LEU A 61 -11.90 -5.29 -1.90
CA LEU A 61 -11.56 -6.69 -2.11
C LEU A 61 -11.97 -7.19 -3.52
N GLU A 62 -13.10 -6.73 -4.05
CA GLU A 62 -13.52 -7.01 -5.42
C GLU A 62 -12.53 -6.42 -6.46
N CYS A 63 -12.10 -5.16 -6.30
CA CYS A 63 -11.10 -4.54 -7.18
C CYS A 63 -9.74 -5.27 -7.13
N LEU A 64 -9.30 -5.65 -5.93
CA LEU A 64 -8.05 -6.39 -5.76
C LEU A 64 -8.15 -7.79 -6.36
N ALA A 65 -9.29 -8.47 -6.20
CA ALA A 65 -9.53 -9.77 -6.82
C ALA A 65 -9.53 -9.71 -8.36
N SER A 66 -9.89 -8.56 -8.97
CA SER A 66 -9.78 -8.34 -10.42
C SER A 66 -8.40 -7.90 -10.88
N GLY A 67 -7.40 -7.86 -9.99
CA GLY A 67 -6.04 -7.40 -10.32
C GLY A 67 -5.92 -5.88 -10.51
N SER A 68 -6.95 -5.12 -10.13
CA SER A 68 -7.02 -3.68 -10.40
C SER A 68 -6.61 -2.86 -9.18
N GLY A 69 -5.91 -1.75 -9.44
CA GLY A 69 -5.67 -0.74 -8.41
C GLY A 69 -6.96 -0.05 -7.98
N CYS A 70 -7.00 0.37 -6.71
CA CYS A 70 -8.12 1.14 -6.17
C CYS A 70 -7.67 1.92 -4.94
N TRP A 71 -8.56 2.72 -4.36
CA TRP A 71 -8.28 3.39 -3.09
C TRP A 71 -9.55 3.41 -2.24
N ALA A 72 -9.37 3.50 -0.92
CA ALA A 72 -10.49 3.72 -0.02
C ALA A 72 -10.09 4.52 1.22
N GLU A 73 -11.08 5.16 1.83
CA GLU A 73 -10.88 6.03 2.98
C GLU A 73 -11.66 5.55 4.20
N GLY A 74 -10.98 5.48 5.34
CA GLY A 74 -11.55 5.11 6.63
C GLY A 74 -11.43 6.23 7.65
N GLN A 75 -12.46 6.44 8.47
CA GLN A 75 -12.43 7.47 9.50
C GLN A 75 -11.76 6.96 10.79
N LEU A 76 -10.82 7.72 11.34
CA LEU A 76 -10.25 7.44 12.66
C LEU A 76 -11.28 7.67 13.76
N LYS A 77 -11.42 6.69 14.65
CA LYS A 77 -12.48 6.67 15.68
C LYS A 77 -12.52 7.88 16.62
N LYS A 78 -11.42 8.63 16.79
CA LYS A 78 -11.31 9.65 17.84
C LYS A 78 -11.38 11.10 17.39
N ASN A 79 -11.05 11.44 16.13
CA ASN A 79 -10.70 12.83 15.78
C ASN A 79 -11.41 13.37 14.54
N GLY A 80 -12.23 12.57 13.85
CA GLY A 80 -12.80 12.96 12.56
C GLY A 80 -11.82 12.88 11.38
N GLU A 81 -10.51 12.82 11.67
CA GLU A 81 -9.43 12.54 10.72
C GLU A 81 -9.70 11.27 9.92
N ARG A 82 -9.30 11.27 8.65
CA ARG A 82 -9.51 10.14 7.74
C ARG A 82 -8.17 9.63 7.26
N TRP A 83 -8.05 8.32 7.19
CA TRP A 83 -6.98 7.65 6.47
C TRP A 83 -7.46 7.32 5.08
N ARG A 84 -6.55 7.41 4.13
CA ARG A 84 -6.69 6.87 2.78
C ARG A 84 -5.69 5.73 2.63
N ILE A 85 -6.11 4.65 1.97
CA ILE A 85 -5.22 3.58 1.52
C ILE A 85 -5.35 3.47 0.02
N ASP A 86 -4.24 3.64 -0.68
CA ASP A 86 -4.11 3.44 -2.11
C ASP A 86 -3.52 2.05 -2.35
N PHE A 87 -4.18 1.25 -3.18
CA PHE A 87 -3.74 -0.07 -3.61
C PHE A 87 -3.26 0.02 -5.05
N ILE A 88 -1.98 -0.22 -5.25
CA ILE A 88 -1.30 -0.13 -6.54
C ILE A 88 -0.92 -1.55 -6.96
N PRO A 89 -1.38 -2.05 -8.12
CA PRO A 89 -1.03 -3.38 -8.60
C PRO A 89 0.45 -3.41 -8.96
N LEU A 90 1.12 -4.50 -8.58
CA LEU A 90 2.52 -4.75 -8.90
C LEU A 90 2.57 -5.89 -9.91
N HIS A 91 3.23 -5.68 -11.03
CA HIS A 91 3.37 -6.69 -12.08
C HIS A 91 4.83 -7.13 -12.18
N ASP A 92 5.05 -8.36 -12.64
CA ASP A 92 6.36 -8.78 -13.10
C ASP A 92 6.64 -8.22 -14.51
N PRO A 93 7.86 -8.40 -15.06
CA PRO A 93 8.19 -7.86 -16.38
C PRO A 93 7.40 -8.49 -17.54
N SER A 94 6.71 -9.62 -17.31
CA SER A 94 5.79 -10.18 -18.29
C SER A 94 4.41 -9.53 -18.27
N GLY A 95 4.17 -8.61 -17.33
CA GLY A 95 2.88 -7.98 -17.08
C GLY A 95 1.94 -8.83 -16.23
N ALA A 96 2.42 -9.94 -15.65
CA ALA A 96 1.61 -10.77 -14.76
C ALA A 96 1.56 -10.15 -13.37
N LEU A 97 0.36 -10.04 -12.80
CA LEU A 97 0.16 -9.48 -11.45
C LEU A 97 0.91 -10.32 -10.43
N GLN A 98 1.76 -9.72 -9.61
CA GLN A 98 2.47 -10.37 -8.49
C GLN A 98 1.85 -10.06 -7.13
N GLY A 99 1.08 -8.97 -7.05
CA GLY A 99 0.46 -8.53 -5.81
C GLY A 99 0.15 -7.04 -5.84
N PHE A 100 0.19 -6.39 -4.68
CA PHE A 100 -0.16 -4.97 -4.55
C PHE A 100 0.72 -4.25 -3.54
N ALA A 101 1.02 -2.99 -3.79
CA ALA A 101 1.45 -2.07 -2.74
C ALA A 101 0.22 -1.38 -2.14
N ALA A 102 0.12 -1.39 -0.81
CA ALA A 102 -0.89 -0.67 -0.06
C ALA A 102 -0.23 0.51 0.66
N VAL A 103 -0.48 1.73 0.18
CA VAL A 103 0.07 2.97 0.72
C VAL A 103 -0.98 3.62 1.61
N ARG A 104 -0.73 3.69 2.92
CA ARG A 104 -1.60 4.34 3.89
C ARG A 104 -1.09 5.75 4.20
N GLN A 105 -2.00 6.72 4.15
CA GLN A 105 -1.73 8.13 4.41
C GLN A 105 -2.92 8.82 5.07
N MET A 106 -2.72 10.04 5.59
CA MET A 106 -3.83 10.90 6.02
C MET A 106 -4.54 11.43 4.76
N ALA A 107 -5.87 11.41 4.73
CA ALA A 107 -6.63 11.83 3.55
C ALA A 107 -6.41 13.31 3.20
N ASN A 108 -6.21 14.16 4.21
CA ASN A 108 -5.91 15.58 3.99
C ASN A 108 -4.52 15.77 3.36
N SER A 109 -3.53 14.94 3.74
CA SER A 109 -2.20 14.97 3.15
C SER A 109 -2.18 14.53 1.68
N ALA A 110 -3.12 13.69 1.25
CA ALA A 110 -3.28 13.33 -0.16
C ALA A 110 -3.79 14.51 -1.02
N ALA A 111 -4.42 15.52 -0.41
CA ALA A 111 -4.99 16.68 -1.11
C ALA A 111 -4.00 17.86 -1.21
N ASP A 112 -3.01 17.94 -0.31
CA ASP A 112 -2.08 19.09 -0.20
C ASP A 112 -0.83 18.97 -1.10
N GLY A 113 -0.80 17.99 -2.01
CA GLY A 113 0.36 17.69 -2.86
C GLY A 113 1.41 16.84 -2.13
N PHE A 114 2.06 15.95 -2.89
CA PHE A 114 3.08 15.06 -2.35
C PHE A 114 4.41 15.79 -2.16
N SER A 115 5.21 15.40 -1.15
CA SER A 115 6.62 15.76 -1.15
C SER A 115 7.34 15.07 -2.31
N GLU A 116 8.48 15.60 -2.75
CA GLU A 116 9.27 15.03 -3.85
C GLU A 116 9.61 13.56 -3.58
N GLU A 117 9.94 13.21 -2.34
CA GLU A 117 10.25 11.84 -1.92
C GLU A 117 9.02 10.90 -1.96
N VAL A 118 7.82 11.44 -1.73
CA VAL A 118 6.58 10.66 -1.84
C VAL A 118 6.18 10.49 -3.31
N ALA A 119 6.39 11.51 -4.14
CA ALA A 119 6.22 11.40 -5.58
C ALA A 119 7.15 10.33 -6.15
N GLU A 120 8.44 10.34 -5.77
CA GLU A 120 9.42 9.30 -6.12
C GLU A 120 8.97 7.91 -5.64
N MET A 121 8.35 7.79 -4.46
CA MET A 121 7.80 6.52 -3.99
C MET A 121 6.65 6.02 -4.88
N TYR A 122 5.72 6.90 -5.27
CA TYR A 122 4.63 6.54 -6.17
C TYR A 122 5.16 6.18 -7.55
N GLU A 123 6.09 6.97 -8.10
CA GLU A 123 6.77 6.68 -9.37
C GLU A 123 7.48 5.33 -9.31
N LEU A 124 8.26 5.05 -8.27
CA LEU A 124 8.91 3.75 -8.08
C LEU A 124 7.89 2.61 -8.02
N LEU A 125 6.74 2.80 -7.35
CA LEU A 125 5.66 1.81 -7.28
C LEU A 125 4.94 1.61 -8.61
N PHE A 126 4.78 2.67 -9.42
CA PHE A 126 4.23 2.59 -10.76
C PHE A 126 5.21 1.97 -11.76
N GLU A 127 6.51 2.33 -11.69
CA GLU A 127 7.58 1.72 -12.46
C GLU A 127 7.74 0.24 -12.12
N MET A 128 7.62 -0.15 -10.84
CA MET A 128 7.51 -1.56 -10.44
C MET A 128 6.23 -2.24 -10.98
N GLY A 129 5.20 -1.47 -11.33
CA GLY A 129 4.03 -1.95 -12.05
C GLY A 129 4.26 -2.13 -13.56
N GLU A 130 5.35 -1.58 -14.11
CA GLU A 130 5.62 -1.49 -15.55
C GLU A 130 6.96 -2.11 -16.00
N SER A 131 7.94 -2.36 -15.11
CA SER A 131 9.33 -2.69 -15.47
C SER A 131 10.06 -3.68 -14.54
N ASP A 132 11.09 -4.32 -15.11
CA ASP A 132 11.90 -5.45 -14.65
C ASP A 132 12.29 -5.51 -13.14
N GLY A 133 11.73 -6.50 -12.44
CA GLY A 133 12.47 -7.25 -11.41
C GLY A 133 11.94 -7.14 -9.97
N LEU A 134 11.01 -8.03 -9.61
CA LEU A 134 10.67 -8.31 -8.22
C LEU A 134 10.69 -9.82 -7.95
N ASP A 135 11.81 -10.29 -7.41
CA ASP A 135 11.86 -11.59 -6.74
C ASP A 135 11.65 -11.37 -5.23
N PHE A 136 10.41 -11.51 -4.78
CA PHE A 136 10.05 -11.46 -3.36
C PHE A 136 10.32 -12.79 -2.62
N THR A 137 10.87 -13.82 -3.30
CA THR A 137 10.99 -15.17 -2.72
C THR A 137 12.23 -15.40 -1.86
N LYS A 138 13.09 -14.39 -1.64
CA LYS A 138 14.24 -14.52 -0.73
C LYS A 138 14.18 -13.56 0.45
N ALA A 139 13.58 -14.06 1.52
CA ALA A 139 13.98 -13.73 2.89
C ALA A 139 15.36 -14.31 3.20
#